data_AF-A0A414I661-F1
#
_entry.id   AF-A0A414I661-F1
#
_cell.length_a   1.000
_cell.length_b   1.000
_cell.length_c   1.000
_cell.angle_alpha   90.00
_cell.angle_beta   90.00
_cell.angle_gamma   90.00
#
_symmetry.space_group_name_H-M   'P 1'
#
loop_
_entity.id
_entity.type
_entity.pdbx_description
1 polymer ?
#
loop_
_entity_poly.entity_id
_entity_poly.type
_entity_poly.pdbx_seq_one_letter_code
_entity_poly.pdbx_strand_id
1 'polypeptide(L)'
;MGTSSVNISADALTVGCRRNVKPELAEIKGKRILIASELEEGTRLNTATIKQLCSTDQIYGEKKYKDPLSFTPSHLTVLYTNHLPKVGATDPGTWRRLIVIPFNAKIEGNPVLYLEEDDF
;
A
#
# COMPACT_ATOMS: atom_id res chain seq x y z
N MET A 1 13.41 10.85 -13.21
CA MET A 1 13.66 9.84 -12.16
C MET A 1 13.16 10.42 -10.84
N GLY A 2 11.86 10.31 -10.57
CA GLY A 2 11.23 10.90 -9.38
C GLY A 2 10.90 9.82 -8.36
N THR A 3 11.83 9.59 -7.44
CA THR A 3 11.62 8.77 -6.24
C THR A 3 10.73 9.54 -5.28
N SER A 4 9.44 9.26 -5.28
CA SER A 4 8.54 9.80 -4.26
C SER A 4 7.47 8.76 -4.05
N SER A 5 7.36 8.24 -2.84
CA SER A 5 6.27 7.37 -2.41
C SER A 5 4.90 7.98 -2.75
N VAL A 6 3.88 7.14 -2.81
CA VAL A 6 2.48 7.57 -2.90
C VAL A 6 1.70 6.92 -1.76
N ASN A 7 0.86 7.71 -1.10
CA ASN A 7 -0.13 7.19 -0.16
C ASN A 7 -1.39 6.83 -0.96
N ILE A 8 -1.88 5.62 -0.77
CA ILE A 8 -3.17 5.16 -1.30
C ILE A 8 -4.14 4.97 -0.14
N SER A 9 -5.42 5.18 -0.37
CA SER A 9 -6.41 4.85 0.65
C SER A 9 -6.37 3.35 0.90
N ALA A 10 -6.39 2.93 2.16
CA ALA A 10 -6.49 1.50 2.47
C ALA A 10 -7.78 0.89 1.93
N ASP A 11 -8.84 1.68 1.74
CA ASP A 11 -10.06 1.24 1.08
C ASP A 11 -9.83 0.74 -0.35
N ALA A 12 -8.84 1.27 -1.07
CA ALA A 12 -8.50 0.77 -2.40
C ALA A 12 -8.03 -0.69 -2.35
N LEU A 13 -7.54 -1.16 -1.20
CA LEU A 13 -7.08 -2.52 -0.95
C LEU A 13 -8.17 -3.45 -0.40
N THR A 14 -9.38 -2.96 -0.13
CA THR A 14 -10.43 -3.71 0.58
C THR A 14 -11.58 -4.12 -0.34
N VAL A 15 -12.32 -5.15 0.08
CA VAL A 15 -13.48 -5.64 -0.67
C VAL A 15 -14.63 -4.65 -0.53
N GLY A 16 -15.17 -4.18 -1.66
CA GLY A 16 -16.36 -3.31 -1.70
C GLY A 16 -16.07 -1.87 -2.14
N CYS A 17 -14.81 -1.42 -2.13
CA CYS A 17 -14.45 -0.12 -2.66
C CYS A 17 -14.33 -0.17 -4.20
N ARG A 18 -15.19 0.58 -4.89
CA ARG A 18 -15.15 0.77 -6.36
C ARG A 18 -14.94 2.24 -6.77
N ARG A 19 -14.88 3.15 -5.81
CA ARG A 19 -14.71 4.59 -6.07
C ARG A 19 -13.22 4.92 -6.13
N ASN A 20 -12.81 5.76 -7.06
CA ASN A 20 -11.44 6.31 -7.23
C ASN A 20 -10.26 5.35 -7.46
N VAL A 21 -10.45 4.02 -7.54
CA VAL A 21 -9.37 3.05 -7.81
C VAL A 21 -8.62 3.35 -9.11
N LYS A 22 -9.31 3.65 -10.21
CA LYS A 22 -8.66 3.90 -11.53
C LYS A 22 -7.76 5.15 -11.56
N PRO A 23 -8.18 6.32 -11.04
CA PRO A 23 -7.31 7.47 -10.86
C PRO A 23 -6.08 7.18 -9.98
N GLU A 24 -6.27 6.50 -8.85
CA GLU A 24 -5.17 6.17 -7.93
C GLU A 24 -4.16 5.23 -8.60
N LEU A 25 -4.62 4.22 -9.34
CA LEU A 25 -3.74 3.34 -10.14
C LEU A 25 -2.93 4.12 -11.19
N ALA A 26 -3.47 5.18 -11.79
CA ALA A 26 -2.71 6.00 -12.73
C ALA A 26 -1.58 6.80 -12.02
N GLU A 27 -1.75 7.16 -10.75
CA GLU A 27 -0.76 7.90 -9.95
C GLU A 27 0.36 7.02 -9.41
N ILE A 28 0.15 5.71 -9.37
CA ILE A 28 1.13 4.69 -8.98
C ILE A 28 2.24 4.52 -10.05
N LYS A 29 2.01 4.96 -11.30
CA LYS A 29 3.00 4.80 -12.37
C LYS A 29 4.33 5.48 -12.02
N GLY A 30 5.41 4.70 -12.05
CA GLY A 30 6.77 5.18 -11.78
C GLY A 30 7.11 5.37 -10.30
N LYS A 31 6.20 4.97 -9.39
CA LYS A 31 6.41 5.02 -7.95
C LYS A 31 7.12 3.76 -7.47
N ARG A 32 7.96 3.90 -6.43
CA ARG A 32 8.71 2.79 -5.83
C ARG A 32 8.13 2.27 -4.53
N ILE A 33 7.31 3.07 -3.85
CA ILE A 33 6.68 2.70 -2.58
C ILE A 33 5.23 3.19 -2.60
N LEU A 34 4.31 2.29 -2.25
CA LEU A 34 2.92 2.61 -1.95
C LEU A 34 2.66 2.35 -0.49
N ILE A 35 2.07 3.31 0.20
CA ILE A 35 1.74 3.20 1.61
C ILE A 35 0.22 3.30 1.76
N ALA A 36 -0.36 2.32 2.45
CA ALA A 36 -1.77 2.31 2.84
C ALA A 36 -1.85 2.29 4.37
N SER A 37 -2.82 3.01 4.91
CA SER A 37 -2.98 3.24 6.34
C SER A 37 -4.42 3.01 6.78
N GLU A 38 -4.60 2.61 8.04
CA GLU A 38 -5.89 2.70 8.75
C GLU A 38 -7.00 1.78 8.19
N LEU A 39 -6.80 0.46 8.33
CA LEU A 39 -7.92 -0.47 8.14
C LEU A 39 -8.76 -0.58 9.42
N GLU A 40 -10.06 -0.41 9.28
CA GLU A 40 -11.04 -0.73 10.33
C GLU A 40 -10.99 -2.23 10.70
N GLU A 41 -11.28 -2.52 11.96
CA GLU A 41 -11.34 -3.90 12.45
C GLU A 41 -12.35 -4.74 11.66
N GLY A 42 -11.96 -5.96 11.31
CA GLY A 42 -12.82 -6.89 10.57
C GLY A 42 -12.85 -6.68 9.06
N THR A 43 -12.15 -5.67 8.55
CA THR A 43 -12.01 -5.42 7.11
C THR A 43 -11.34 -6.59 6.39
N ARG A 44 -11.82 -6.88 5.17
CA ARG A 44 -11.30 -7.94 4.30
C ARG A 44 -10.49 -7.36 3.15
N LEU A 45 -9.32 -7.94 2.92
CA LEU A 45 -8.48 -7.57 1.79
C LEU A 45 -9.06 -8.07 0.46
N ASN A 46 -9.00 -7.23 -0.57
CA ASN A 46 -9.30 -7.60 -1.94
C ASN A 46 -8.10 -8.30 -2.57
N THR A 47 -8.19 -9.62 -2.64
CA THR A 47 -7.11 -10.49 -3.11
C THR A 47 -6.81 -10.27 -4.60
N ALA A 48 -7.79 -9.82 -5.40
CA ALA A 48 -7.58 -9.46 -6.79
C ALA A 48 -6.73 -8.18 -6.90
N THR A 49 -7.05 -7.14 -6.12
CA THR A 49 -6.26 -5.90 -6.10
C THR A 49 -4.83 -6.16 -5.62
N ILE A 50 -4.64 -6.96 -4.57
CA ILE A 50 -3.30 -7.31 -4.06
C ILE A 50 -2.50 -8.08 -5.11
N LYS A 51 -3.12 -9.07 -5.76
CA LYS A 51 -2.46 -9.79 -6.84
C LYS A 51 -2.05 -8.85 -7.95
N GLN A 52 -2.91 -7.92 -8.34
CA GLN A 52 -2.63 -6.95 -9.40
C GLN A 52 -1.48 -5.99 -9.03
N LEU A 53 -1.47 -5.43 -7.82
CA LEU A 53 -0.40 -4.53 -7.34
C LEU A 53 0.95 -5.26 -7.18
N CYS A 54 0.91 -6.53 -6.78
CA CYS A 54 2.07 -7.39 -6.59
C CYS A 54 2.31 -8.35 -7.77
N SER A 55 1.76 -8.06 -8.96
CA SER A 55 2.00 -8.85 -10.17
C SER A 55 3.12 -8.24 -11.01
N THR A 56 3.62 -9.02 -11.96
CA THR A 56 4.43 -8.57 -13.09
C THR A 56 3.57 -8.14 -14.28
N ASP A 57 2.26 -8.36 -14.22
CA ASP A 57 1.31 -8.00 -15.27
C ASP A 57 1.14 -6.48 -15.37
N GLN A 58 0.81 -6.00 -16.57
CA GLN A 58 0.56 -4.57 -16.77
C GLN A 58 -0.70 -4.14 -16.00
N ILE A 59 -0.57 -3.07 -15.21
CA ILE A 59 -1.69 -2.36 -14.61
C ILE A 59 -2.16 -1.30 -15.59
N TYR A 60 -3.47 -1.27 -15.81
CA TYR A 60 -4.14 -0.21 -16.54
C TYR A 60 -4.64 0.86 -15.58
N GLY A 61 -4.16 2.08 -15.77
CA GLY A 61 -4.59 3.27 -15.04
C GLY A 61 -5.30 4.25 -15.98
N GLU A 62 -6.35 4.88 -15.48
CA GLU A 62 -7.12 5.87 -16.24
C GLU A 62 -7.31 7.11 -15.36
N LYS A 63 -6.59 8.19 -15.69
CA LYS A 63 -6.79 9.48 -15.03
C LYS A 63 -7.88 10.23 -15.78
N LYS A 64 -8.84 10.80 -15.05
CA LYS A 64 -9.89 11.63 -15.66
C LYS A 64 -9.25 12.71 -16.54
N TYR A 65 -9.78 12.87 -17.76
CA TYR A 65 -9.32 13.86 -18.75
C TYR A 65 -7.90 13.64 -19.28
N LYS A 66 -7.37 12.42 -19.21
CA LYS A 66 -6.10 12.04 -19.84
C LYS A 66 -6.22 10.71 -20.56
N ASP A 67 -5.31 10.47 -21.50
CA ASP A 67 -5.23 9.20 -22.19
C ASP A 67 -4.94 8.07 -21.18
N PRO A 68 -5.59 6.91 -21.37
CA PRO A 68 -5.32 5.76 -20.55
C PRO A 68 -3.87 5.30 -20.71
N LEU A 69 -3.32 4.75 -19.64
CA LEU A 69 -1.93 4.32 -19.60
C LEU A 69 -1.83 2.91 -19.02
N SER A 70 -0.94 2.11 -19.59
CA SER A 70 -0.49 0.86 -18.99
C SER A 70 0.94 1.00 -18.46
N PHE A 71 1.24 0.29 -17.37
CA PHE A 71 2.59 0.21 -16.82
C PHE A 71 2.77 -1.08 -16.02
N THR A 72 4.02 -1.56 -15.96
CA THR A 72 4.38 -2.67 -15.10
C THR A 72 4.62 -2.16 -13.66
N PRO A 73 4.06 -2.81 -12.63
CA PRO A 73 4.33 -2.48 -11.24
C PRO A 73 5.83 -2.51 -10.93
N SER A 74 6.31 -1.47 -10.25
CA SER A 74 7.71 -1.36 -9.78
C SER A 74 7.79 -0.94 -8.32
N HIS A 75 6.66 -0.94 -7.63
CA HIS A 75 6.53 -0.46 -6.26
C HIS A 75 6.52 -1.61 -5.25
N LEU A 76 6.94 -1.29 -4.03
CA LEU A 76 6.64 -2.07 -2.83
C LEU A 76 5.38 -1.51 -2.17
N THR A 77 4.38 -2.34 -1.92
CA THR A 77 3.18 -1.96 -1.18
C THR A 77 3.36 -2.26 0.30
N VAL A 78 3.18 -1.25 1.15
CA VAL A 78 3.25 -1.35 2.60
C VAL A 78 1.88 -0.97 3.15
N LEU A 79 1.31 -1.85 3.97
CA LEU A 79 0.10 -1.61 4.72
C LEU A 79 0.47 -1.58 6.20
N TYR A 80 0.27 -0.45 6.86
CA TYR A 80 0.34 -0.38 8.31
C TYR A 80 -1.06 -0.28 8.88
N THR A 81 -1.34 -1.10 9.89
CA THR A 81 -2.66 -1.22 10.50
C THR A 81 -2.53 -1.72 11.93
N ASN A 82 -3.44 -1.28 12.80
CA ASN A 82 -3.57 -1.80 14.14
C ASN A 82 -4.35 -3.12 14.18
N HIS A 83 -5.20 -3.35 13.17
CA HIS A 83 -6.01 -4.55 13.05
C HIS A 83 -5.57 -5.34 11.82
N LEU A 84 -5.10 -6.57 12.05
CA LEU A 84 -4.71 -7.46 10.96
C LEU A 84 -5.96 -7.82 10.13
N PRO A 85 -6.01 -7.49 8.82
CA PRO A 85 -7.20 -7.71 8.03
C PRO A 85 -7.36 -9.19 7.66
N LYS A 86 -8.61 -9.59 7.41
CA LYS A 86 -8.92 -10.97 7.02
C LYS A 86 -8.62 -11.17 5.54
N VAL A 87 -7.85 -12.20 5.22
CA VAL A 87 -7.57 -12.62 3.84
C VAL A 87 -8.59 -13.69 3.45
N GLY A 88 -9.48 -13.37 2.52
CA GLY A 88 -10.51 -14.32 2.06
C GLY A 88 -10.01 -15.39 1.09
N ALA A 89 -8.77 -15.27 0.60
CA ALA A 89 -8.18 -16.24 -0.31
C ALA A 89 -7.52 -17.40 0.44
N THR A 90 -7.77 -18.61 -0.03
CA THR A 90 -7.06 -19.83 0.36
C THR A 90 -5.93 -20.19 -0.62
N ASP A 91 -5.70 -19.39 -1.67
CA ASP A 91 -4.71 -19.73 -2.70
C ASP A 91 -3.26 -19.40 -2.26
N PRO A 92 -2.30 -20.32 -2.49
CA PRO A 92 -0.89 -20.09 -2.16
C PRO A 92 -0.28 -18.86 -2.83
N GLY A 93 -0.82 -18.45 -3.98
CA GLY A 93 -0.38 -17.28 -4.73
C GLY A 93 -0.61 -15.97 -3.99
N THR A 94 -1.67 -15.86 -3.21
CA THR A 94 -1.93 -14.70 -2.34
C THR A 94 -0.98 -14.72 -1.13
N TRP A 95 -0.87 -15.85 -0.44
CA TRP A 95 -0.10 -15.96 0.79
C TRP A 95 1.40 -15.69 0.60
N ARG A 96 2.00 -16.10 -0.53
CA ARG A 96 3.42 -15.80 -0.82
C ARG A 96 3.74 -14.32 -1.05
N ARG A 97 2.72 -13.45 -1.16
CA ARG A 97 2.87 -12.00 -1.38
C ARG A 97 2.61 -11.18 -0.11
N LEU A 98 2.07 -11.80 0.93
CA LEU A 98 1.76 -11.14 2.19
C LEU A 98 2.85 -11.44 3.20
N ILE A 99 3.53 -10.39 3.65
CA ILE A 99 4.51 -10.46 4.74
C ILE A 99 3.96 -9.61 5.88
N VAL A 100 3.74 -10.25 7.03
CA VAL A 100 3.27 -9.57 8.24
C VAL A 100 4.47 -9.35 9.15
N ILE A 101 4.73 -8.09 9.48
CA ILE A 101 5.79 -7.70 10.42
C ILE A 101 5.08 -7.14 11.66
N PRO A 102 5.00 -7.90 12.77
CA PRO A 102 4.32 -7.44 13.97
C PRO A 102 5.15 -6.39 14.73
N PHE A 103 4.54 -5.25 15.03
CA PHE A 103 5.14 -4.19 15.85
C PHE A 103 4.63 -4.33 17.29
N ASN A 104 5.30 -5.19 18.07
CA ASN A 104 4.88 -5.49 19.46
C ASN A 104 5.41 -4.48 20.49
N ALA A 105 6.33 -3.59 20.08
CA ALA A 105 6.88 -2.58 20.96
C ALA A 105 5.87 -1.43 21.14
N LYS A 106 5.53 -1.14 22.39
CA LYS A 106 4.78 0.07 22.74
C LYS A 106 5.78 1.19 22.95
N ILE A 107 5.70 2.23 22.12
CA ILE A 107 6.52 3.43 22.29
C ILE A 107 5.88 4.26 23.40
N GLU A 108 6.39 4.11 24.62
CA GLU A 108 6.09 5.03 25.73
C GLU A 108 7.10 6.17 25.65
N GLY A 109 6.61 7.39 25.40
CA GLY A 109 7.45 8.51 25.03
C GLY A 109 8.46 8.88 26.12
N ASN A 110 9.73 9.01 25.75
CA ASN A 110 10.48 10.17 26.17
C ASN A 110 10.70 11.02 24.91
N PRO A 111 10.05 12.19 24.78
CA PRO A 111 10.16 12.99 23.58
C PRO A 111 11.54 13.66 23.56
N VAL A 112 12.28 13.36 22.49
CA VAL A 112 13.45 14.09 21.97
C VAL A 112 14.75 13.96 22.79
N LEU A 113 15.69 13.17 22.29
CA LEU A 113 17.11 13.50 22.43
C LEU A 113 17.42 14.49 21.29
N TYR A 114 17.44 15.78 21.61
CA TYR A 114 18.13 16.72 20.73
C TYR A 114 19.60 16.29 20.77
N LEU A 115 20.19 16.00 19.60
CA LEU A 115 21.64 16.01 19.49
C LEU A 115 22.01 17.48 19.64
N GLU A 116 22.56 17.86 20.80
CA GLU A 116 23.17 19.18 20.99
C GLU A 116 24.29 19.30 19.94
N GLU A 117 24.42 20.47 19.31
CA GLU A 117 25.39 20.73 18.23
C GLU A 117 26.87 20.69 18.71
N ASP A 118 27.13 20.35 19.96
CA ASP A 118 28.47 20.31 20.57
C ASP A 118 29.17 18.94 20.46
N ASP A 119 28.59 17.95 19.75
CA ASP A 119 29.21 16.63 19.51
C ASP A 119 30.14 16.58 18.26
N PHE A 120 30.67 17.72 17.79
CA PHE A 120 31.69 17.82 16.73
C PHE A 120 32.95 18.60 17.13
#